data_AF-A0A662B0J6-F1
#
_entry.id   AF-A0A662B0J6-F1
#
_cell.length_a   1.000
_cell.length_b   1.000
_cell.length_c   1.000
_cell.angle_alpha   90.00
_cell.angle_beta   90.00
_cell.angle_gamma   90.00
#
_symmetry.space_group_name_H-M   'P 1'
#
loop_
_entity.id
_entity.type
_entity.pdbx_description
1 polymer ?
#
loop_
_entity_poly.entity_id
_entity_poly.type
_entity_poly.pdbx_seq_one_letter_code
_entity_poly.pdbx_strand_id
1 'polypeptide(L)'
;MIMNAHKITGLVDIPLKSNEDDKLQMKSFEMALTEFIQYTSTPITIALQGEWGSGKTSLMNRLDEQLCQTGNAEFYSIWLNTWHFALMKNEENILIGIINALIEQVIEI
;
A
#
# COMPACT_ATOMS: atom_id res chain seq x y z
N MET A 1 -38.82 10.74 -17.26
CA MET A 1 -38.11 9.49 -17.64
C MET A 1 -37.00 9.31 -16.63
N ILE A 2 -37.22 8.48 -15.60
CA ILE A 2 -36.25 8.25 -14.52
C ILE A 2 -35.37 7.08 -14.98
N MET A 3 -34.07 7.31 -15.16
CA MET A 3 -33.11 6.26 -15.43
C MET A 3 -32.95 5.41 -14.16
N ASN A 4 -33.31 4.12 -14.24
CA ASN A 4 -33.05 3.15 -13.18
C ASN A 4 -31.53 2.98 -13.05
N ALA A 5 -30.98 3.33 -11.88
CA ALA A 5 -29.62 3.01 -11.53
C ALA A 5 -29.48 1.48 -11.45
N HIS A 6 -28.59 0.90 -12.25
CA HIS A 6 -28.29 -0.53 -12.16
C HIS A 6 -27.73 -0.84 -10.76
N LYS A 7 -28.41 -1.74 -10.06
CA LYS A 7 -27.99 -2.23 -8.74
C LYS A 7 -26.78 -3.16 -8.94
N ILE A 8 -25.58 -2.63 -8.73
CA ILE A 8 -24.35 -3.42 -8.75
C ILE A 8 -24.36 -4.33 -7.52
N THR A 9 -24.17 -5.63 -7.73
CA THR A 9 -24.07 -6.65 -6.66
C THR A 9 -22.74 -7.38 -6.82
N GLY A 10 -22.14 -7.85 -5.72
CA GLY A 10 -20.83 -8.51 -5.75
C GLY A 10 -19.66 -7.54 -5.91
N LEU A 11 -19.73 -6.36 -5.28
CA LEU A 11 -18.59 -5.44 -5.21
C LEU A 11 -17.43 -6.14 -4.47
N VAL A 12 -16.31 -6.27 -5.17
CA VAL A 12 -15.05 -6.74 -4.59
C VAL A 12 -14.47 -5.61 -3.76
N ASP A 13 -13.86 -5.94 -2.63
CA ASP A 13 -13.13 -4.97 -1.81
C ASP A 13 -11.91 -4.46 -2.58
N ILE A 14 -11.82 -3.14 -2.74
CA ILE A 14 -10.74 -2.47 -3.46
C ILE A 14 -10.14 -1.42 -2.53
N PRO A 15 -8.82 -1.42 -2.31
CA PRO A 15 -8.16 -0.38 -1.54
C PRO A 15 -8.45 1.01 -2.11
N LEU A 16 -8.59 1.97 -1.20
CA LEU A 16 -8.86 3.36 -1.54
C LEU A 16 -7.71 3.91 -2.40
N LYS A 17 -8.05 4.61 -3.49
CA LYS A 17 -7.08 5.37 -4.30
C LYS A 17 -6.98 6.81 -3.81
N SER A 18 -5.92 7.54 -4.20
CA SER A 18 -5.56 8.85 -3.65
C SER A 18 -6.65 9.94 -3.70
N ASN A 19 -7.68 9.81 -4.53
CA ASN A 19 -8.72 10.85 -4.68
C ASN A 19 -10.11 10.43 -4.19
N GLU A 20 -10.22 9.38 -3.38
CA GLU A 20 -11.52 8.92 -2.85
C GLU A 20 -11.73 9.37 -1.39
N ASP A 21 -13.00 9.52 -0.98
CA ASP A 21 -13.40 9.97 0.35
C ASP A 21 -12.91 9.03 1.47
N ASP A 22 -12.30 9.60 2.51
CA ASP A 22 -11.84 8.88 3.71
C ASP A 22 -13.02 8.46 4.61
N LYS A 23 -13.73 7.41 4.20
CA LYS A 23 -14.87 6.86 4.94
C LYS A 23 -14.50 6.18 6.26
N LEU A 24 -13.22 5.83 6.43
CA LEU A 24 -12.69 5.16 7.62
C LEU A 24 -12.04 6.13 8.61
N GLN A 25 -12.04 7.44 8.33
CA GLN A 25 -11.39 8.48 9.14
C GLN A 25 -9.90 8.17 9.41
N MET A 26 -9.22 7.58 8.43
CA MET A 26 -7.81 7.18 8.50
C MET A 26 -6.84 8.35 8.44
N LYS A 27 -7.29 9.55 8.08
CA LYS A 27 -6.42 10.73 7.93
C LYS A 27 -5.58 11.05 9.17
N SER A 28 -6.12 10.85 10.37
CA SER A 28 -5.35 11.07 11.61
C SER A 28 -4.19 10.08 11.77
N PHE A 29 -4.42 8.82 11.43
CA PHE A 29 -3.38 7.78 11.43
C PHE A 29 -2.35 8.01 10.33
N GLU A 30 -2.79 8.41 9.14
CA GLU A 30 -1.92 8.79 8.02
C GLU A 30 -0.97 9.91 8.43
N MET A 31 -1.49 11.04 8.92
CA MET A 31 -0.66 12.18 9.32
C MET A 31 0.35 11.80 10.42
N ALA A 32 -0.11 11.09 11.45
CA ALA A 32 0.76 10.66 12.55
C ALA A 32 1.86 9.69 12.09
N LEU A 33 1.56 8.73 11.21
CA LEU A 33 2.59 7.82 10.69
C LEU A 33 3.55 8.52 9.74
N THR A 34 3.08 9.44 8.88
CA THR A 34 3.94 10.22 7.99
C THR A 34 4.95 11.03 8.81
N GLU A 35 4.48 11.76 9.82
CA GLU A 35 5.35 12.54 10.71
C GLU A 35 6.34 11.63 11.46
N PHE A 36 5.86 10.49 11.98
CA PHE A 36 6.72 9.52 12.65
C PHE A 36 7.82 8.98 11.73
N ILE A 37 7.50 8.62 10.49
CA ILE A 37 8.47 8.10 9.52
C ILE A 37 9.50 9.18 9.15
N GLN A 38 9.07 10.43 9.01
CA GLN A 38 9.94 11.56 8.63
C GLN A 38 10.99 11.91 9.69
N TYR A 39 10.61 11.84 10.97
CA TYR A 39 11.45 12.37 12.06
C TYR A 39 12.10 11.30 12.95
N THR A 40 11.72 10.03 12.79
CA THR A 40 12.33 8.95 13.59
C THR A 40 13.67 8.52 13.01
N SER A 41 14.66 8.28 13.88
CA SER A 41 15.97 7.75 13.47
C SER A 41 15.85 6.33 12.90
N THR A 42 16.53 6.06 11.79
CA THR A 42 16.60 4.74 11.16
C THR A 42 17.69 3.86 11.79
N PRO A 43 17.59 2.51 11.73
CA PRO A 43 16.53 1.72 11.08
C PRO A 43 15.26 1.58 11.93
N ILE A 44 14.10 1.59 11.27
CA ILE A 44 12.80 1.34 11.89
C ILE A 44 12.04 0.21 11.19
N THR A 45 11.12 -0.44 11.89
CA THR A 45 10.21 -1.43 11.32
C THR A 45 8.82 -1.20 11.88
N ILE A 46 7.83 -1.07 11.00
CA ILE A 46 6.44 -0.80 11.33
C ILE A 46 5.59 -1.97 10.85
N ALA A 47 4.72 -2.49 11.71
CA ALA A 47 3.74 -3.51 11.35
C ALA A 47 2.33 -2.91 11.39
N LEU A 48 1.59 -3.00 10.28
CA LEU A 48 0.18 -2.62 10.21
C LEU A 48 -0.71 -3.85 10.42
N GLN A 49 -1.50 -3.86 11.50
CA GLN A 49 -2.38 -4.96 11.86
C GLN A 49 -3.85 -4.51 11.89
N GLY A 50 -4.76 -5.39 11.49
CA GLY A 50 -6.20 -5.14 11.50
C GLY A 50 -6.96 -6.17 10.68
N GLU A 51 -8.29 -6.16 10.78
CA GLU A 51 -9.19 -7.09 10.07
C GLU A 51 -9.18 -6.91 8.54
N TRP A 52 -9.64 -7.91 7.79
CA TRP A 52 -9.87 -7.76 6.35
C TRP A 52 -10.84 -6.62 6.06
N GLY A 53 -10.56 -5.80 5.04
CA GLY A 53 -11.35 -4.60 4.73
C GLY A 53 -11.15 -3.42 5.68
N SER A 54 -10.22 -3.49 6.64
CA SER A 54 -9.94 -2.39 7.58
C SER A 54 -9.15 -1.21 6.98
N GLY A 55 -8.84 -1.23 5.68
CA GLY A 55 -8.12 -0.14 5.00
C GLY A 55 -6.59 -0.13 5.13
N LYS A 56 -5.93 -1.21 5.59
CA LYS A 56 -4.46 -1.25 5.73
C LYS A 56 -3.70 -0.89 4.46
N THR A 57 -4.07 -1.53 3.33
CA THR A 57 -3.47 -1.24 2.03
C THR A 57 -3.77 0.19 1.58
N SER A 58 -4.97 0.70 1.88
CA SER A 58 -5.33 2.09 1.62
C SER A 58 -4.42 3.06 2.37
N LEU A 59 -4.15 2.80 3.67
CA LEU A 59 -3.22 3.59 4.47
C LEU A 59 -1.80 3.54 3.90
N MET A 60 -1.33 2.36 3.49
CA MET A 60 0.00 2.24 2.84
C MET A 60 0.10 3.07 1.55
N ASN A 61 -0.94 3.06 0.70
CA ASN A 61 -0.98 3.87 -0.52
C ASN A 61 -0.94 5.38 -0.22
N ARG A 62 -1.61 5.80 0.87
CA ARG A 62 -1.60 7.20 1.31
C ARG A 62 -0.22 7.63 1.82
N LEU A 63 0.43 6.77 2.61
CA LEU A 63 1.81 7.02 3.07
C LEU A 63 2.77 7.14 1.89
N ASP A 64 2.65 6.25 0.90
CA ASP A 64 3.44 6.30 -0.33
C ASP A 64 3.25 7.63 -1.08
N GLU A 65 2.01 8.06 -1.27
CA GLU A 65 1.68 9.34 -1.90
C GLU A 65 2.32 10.53 -1.17
N GLN A 66 2.18 10.59 0.16
CA GLN A 66 2.68 11.71 0.97
C GLN A 66 4.21 11.74 1.09
N LEU A 67 4.85 10.57 1.16
CA LEU A 67 6.30 10.46 1.41
C LEU A 67 7.12 10.41 0.12
N CYS A 68 6.60 9.78 -0.93
CA CYS A 68 7.39 9.37 -2.11
C CYS A 68 6.93 10.00 -3.43
N GLN A 69 5.67 10.45 -3.55
CA GLN A 69 5.12 10.97 -4.82
C GLN A 69 4.94 12.49 -4.86
N THR A 70 5.50 13.21 -3.89
CA THR A 70 5.48 14.69 -3.88
C THR A 70 6.59 15.27 -4.75
N GLY A 71 6.43 16.51 -5.23
CA GLY A 71 7.40 17.16 -6.13
C GLY A 71 8.82 17.32 -5.55
N ASN A 72 8.99 17.19 -4.23
CA ASN A 72 10.26 17.20 -3.51
C ASN A 72 10.36 15.98 -2.56
N ALA A 73 9.90 14.81 -3.00
CA ALA A 73 9.88 13.61 -2.18
C ALA A 73 11.27 13.30 -1.58
N GLU A 74 11.31 13.14 -0.25
CA GLU A 74 12.54 12.79 0.48
C GLU A 74 12.76 11.28 0.58
N PHE A 75 11.73 10.50 0.23
CA PHE A 75 11.70 9.04 0.35
C PHE A 75 11.46 8.39 -1.00
N TYR A 76 11.98 7.17 -1.14
CA TYR A 76 11.67 6.28 -2.24
C TYR A 76 10.95 5.06 -1.69
N SER A 77 9.85 4.68 -2.34
CA SER A 77 9.10 3.49 -1.98
C SER A 77 9.48 2.29 -2.84
N ILE A 78 9.50 1.14 -2.20
CA ILE A 78 9.69 -0.16 -2.86
C ILE A 78 8.53 -1.04 -2.43
N TRP A 79 7.77 -1.55 -3.39
CA TRP A 79 6.57 -2.33 -3.10
C TRP A 79 6.75 -3.81 -3.41
N LEU A 80 6.64 -4.66 -2.38
CA LEU A 80 6.80 -6.11 -2.53
C LEU A 80 5.62 -6.87 -1.94
N ASN A 81 4.96 -7.69 -2.76
CA ASN A 81 3.95 -8.63 -2.32
C ASN A 81 4.54 -10.05 -2.22
N THR A 82 4.99 -10.41 -1.02
CA THR A 82 5.65 -11.71 -0.76
C THR A 82 4.69 -12.90 -0.85
N TRP A 83 3.40 -12.72 -0.59
CA TRP A 83 2.39 -13.78 -0.70
C TRP A 83 2.28 -14.34 -2.12
N HIS A 84 2.43 -13.48 -3.13
CA HIS A 84 2.40 -13.93 -4.53
C HIS A 84 3.49 -14.97 -4.84
N PHE A 85 4.68 -14.80 -4.28
CA PHE A 85 5.80 -15.72 -4.45
C PHE A 85 5.60 -17.02 -3.66
N ALA A 86 5.00 -16.95 -2.47
CA ALA A 86 4.68 -18.13 -1.67
C ALA A 86 3.65 -19.06 -2.34
N LEU A 87 2.83 -18.55 -3.25
CA LEU A 87 1.86 -19.33 -4.03
C LEU A 87 2.50 -20.08 -5.23
N MET A 88 3.77 -19.81 -5.56
CA MET A 88 4.47 -20.51 -6.63
C MET A 88 4.93 -21.89 -6.14
N LYS A 89 4.70 -22.93 -6.94
CA LYS A 89 4.91 -24.34 -6.54
C LYS A 89 6.37 -24.77 -6.36
N ASN A 90 7.35 -23.98 -6.80
CA ASN A 90 8.76 -24.34 -6.75
C ASN A 90 9.45 -23.58 -5.60
N GLU A 91 9.46 -24.20 -4.42
CA GLU A 91 10.02 -23.63 -3.18
C GLU A 91 11.47 -23.15 -3.33
N GLU A 92 12.29 -23.87 -4.12
CA GLU A 92 13.70 -23.54 -4.35
C GLU A 92 13.92 -22.17 -5.02
N ASN A 93 12.90 -21.64 -5.72
CA ASN A 93 13.02 -20.38 -6.47
C ASN A 93 12.34 -19.19 -5.80
N ILE A 94 11.68 -19.36 -4.65
CA ILE A 94 10.93 -18.28 -3.97
C ILE A 94 11.86 -17.12 -3.61
N LEU A 95 13.03 -17.42 -3.00
CA LEU A 95 14.00 -16.41 -2.59
C LEU A 95 14.56 -15.65 -3.79
N ILE A 96 14.91 -16.36 -4.86
CA ILE A 96 15.38 -15.75 -6.11
C ILE A 96 14.29 -14.85 -6.70
N GLY A 97 13.03 -15.29 -6.68
CA GLY A 97 11.89 -14.49 -7.12
C GLY A 97 11.73 -13.19 -6.32
N ILE A 98 11.82 -13.26 -4.99
CA ILE A 98 11.74 -12.07 -4.12
C ILE A 98 12.90 -11.11 -4.37
N ILE A 99 14.13 -11.62 -4.52
CA ILE A 99 15.31 -10.78 -4.79
C ILE A 99 15.18 -10.11 -6.16
N ASN A 100 14.77 -10.84 -7.19
CA ASN A 100 14.57 -10.26 -8.53
C ASN A 100 13.49 -9.18 -8.51
N ALA A 101 12.37 -9.42 -7.83
CA ALA A 101 11.31 -8.43 -7.69
C ALA A 101 11.79 -7.17 -6.94
N LEU A 102 12.63 -7.33 -5.92
CA LEU A 102 13.24 -6.21 -5.21
C LEU A 102 14.14 -5.40 -6.16
N ILE A 103 14.98 -6.08 -6.96
CA ILE A 103 15.87 -5.44 -7.93
C ILE A 103 15.05 -4.67 -8.98
N GLU A 104 13.98 -5.28 -9.52
CA GLU A 104 13.08 -4.64 -10.49
C GLU A 104 12.48 -3.35 -9.91
N GLN A 105 11.95 -3.40 -8.69
CA GLN A 105 11.40 -2.22 -8.02
C GLN A 105 12.44 -1.12 -7.80
N VAL A 106 13.69 -1.48 -7.48
CA VAL A 106 14.77 -0.48 -7.29
C VAL A 106 15.18 0.18 -8.60
N ILE A 107 15.12 -0.55 -9.73
CA ILE A 107 15.48 -0.02 -11.06
C ILE A 107 14.39 0.91 -11.62
N GLU A 108 13.14 0.75 -11.20
CA GLU A 108 12.00 1.57 -11.64
C GLU A 108 11.92 2.94 -10.95
N ILE A 109 12.71 3.17 -9.91
CA ILE A 109 12.81 4.43 -9.15
C ILE A 109 13.76 5.41 -9.85
#